data_AF-A0A9W6URV9-F1
#
_entry.id   AF-A0A9W6URV9-F1
#
_cell.length_a   1.000
_cell.length_b   1.000
_cell.length_c   1.000
_cell.angle_alpha   90.00
_cell.angle_beta   90.00
_cell.angle_gamma   90.00
#
_symmetry.space_group_name_H-M   'P 1'
#
loop_
_entity.id
_entity.type
_entity.pdbx_description
1 polymer ?
#
loop_
_entity_poly.entity_id
_entity_poly.type
_entity_poly.pdbx_seq_one_letter_code
_entity_poly.pdbx_strand_id
1 'polypeptide(L)'
;MSPAGESAVPSLRAAWRTLADGLLIQRLHLHVQEWRELVQSSGSLPDLGGVPVAALAARPSHVPGPQAQEVLAGAGLTYWWSLPQLHGVDADPDSGRILGAAEQARQRLVAEGAAQPWAEALRAVCEASAWWVGFFAIIRHRGVRHLTLEPNPEAIRAQVLDSAAGAVAYGMADRLLASALQTRDDVSARGAYCEAVSAGIEIERTLPALLEELGELRLVDLVATTVVWRGQFTKYAGGTGAGQVE
;
A
#
# COMPACT_ATOMS: atom_id res chain seq x y z
N MET A 1 -9.74 33.73 -27.46
CA MET A 1 -10.10 33.72 -26.03
C MET A 1 -10.68 32.34 -25.74
N SER A 2 -9.89 31.43 -25.18
CA SER A 2 -10.38 30.13 -24.74
C SER A 2 -11.16 30.31 -23.44
N PRO A 3 -12.30 29.63 -23.23
CA PRO A 3 -13.04 29.75 -22.00
C PRO A 3 -12.20 29.22 -20.83
N ALA A 4 -12.26 29.94 -19.71
CA ALA A 4 -11.64 29.55 -18.45
C ALA A 4 -12.03 28.11 -18.11
N GLY A 5 -11.03 27.28 -17.82
CA GLY A 5 -11.22 25.86 -17.54
C GLY A 5 -12.19 25.67 -16.37
N GLU A 6 -13.34 25.09 -16.67
CA GLU A 6 -14.19 24.49 -15.66
C GLU A 6 -13.34 23.48 -14.89
N SER A 7 -13.16 23.73 -13.60
CA SER A 7 -12.62 22.75 -12.66
C SER A 7 -13.52 21.52 -12.73
N ALA A 8 -13.08 20.50 -13.45
CA ALA A 8 -13.80 19.24 -13.56
C ALA A 8 -13.99 18.68 -12.14
N VAL A 9 -15.25 18.45 -11.76
CA VAL A 9 -15.57 17.85 -10.46
C VAL A 9 -14.87 16.49 -10.38
N PRO A 10 -14.07 16.23 -9.33
CA PRO A 10 -13.37 14.95 -9.21
C PRO A 10 -14.38 13.82 -9.13
N SER A 11 -14.10 12.72 -9.83
CA SER A 11 -14.94 11.52 -9.73
C SER A 11 -15.04 11.06 -8.28
N LEU A 12 -16.16 10.42 -7.92
CA LEU A 12 -16.36 9.85 -6.58
C LEU A 12 -15.19 8.93 -6.18
N ARG A 13 -14.66 8.15 -7.14
CA ARG A 13 -13.48 7.30 -6.94
C ARG A 13 -12.22 8.09 -6.61
N ALA A 14 -12.01 9.23 -7.26
CA ALA A 14 -10.88 10.10 -6.96
C ALA A 14 -11.00 10.71 -5.55
N ALA A 15 -12.20 11.18 -5.17
CA ALA A 15 -12.46 11.70 -3.83
C ALA A 15 -12.22 10.65 -2.73
N TRP A 16 -12.70 9.41 -2.94
CA TRP A 16 -12.44 8.30 -2.01
C TRP A 16 -10.96 7.96 -1.88
N ARG A 17 -10.21 7.94 -2.98
CA ARG A 17 -8.75 7.72 -2.96
C ARG A 17 -8.04 8.81 -2.16
N THR A 18 -8.38 10.08 -2.40
CA THR A 18 -7.79 11.20 -1.64
C THR A 18 -8.11 11.10 -0.15
N LEU A 19 -9.34 10.74 0.22
CA LEU A 19 -9.71 10.54 1.62
C LEU A 19 -8.90 9.39 2.25
N ALA A 20 -8.78 8.25 1.55
CA ALA A 20 -7.99 7.11 2.02
C ALA A 20 -6.52 7.48 2.22
N ASP A 21 -5.88 8.12 1.24
CA ASP A 21 -4.50 8.61 1.34
C ASP A 21 -4.34 9.54 2.56
N GLY A 22 -5.28 10.46 2.75
CA GLY A 22 -5.30 11.38 3.90
C GLY A 22 -5.36 10.65 5.25
N LEU A 23 -6.20 9.62 5.37
CA LEU A 23 -6.31 8.80 6.59
C LEU A 23 -5.01 8.02 6.86
N LEU A 24 -4.36 7.47 5.84
CA LEU A 24 -3.09 6.76 5.99
C LEU A 24 -1.98 7.70 6.47
N ILE A 25 -1.87 8.88 5.87
CA ILE A 25 -0.89 9.92 6.26
C ILE A 25 -1.18 10.44 7.67
N GLN A 26 -2.44 10.67 8.02
CA GLN A 26 -2.83 11.09 9.36
C GLN A 26 -2.42 10.06 10.40
N ARG A 27 -2.68 8.77 10.14
CA ARG A 27 -2.27 7.68 11.05
C ARG A 27 -0.75 7.61 11.20
N LEU A 28 0.00 7.78 10.10
CA LEU A 28 1.45 7.89 10.19
C LEU A 28 1.86 9.02 11.13
N HIS A 29 1.33 10.22 10.92
CA HIS A 29 1.67 11.38 11.74
C HIS A 29 1.39 11.16 13.23
N LEU A 30 0.24 10.56 13.56
CA LEU A 30 -0.16 10.29 14.94
C LEU A 30 0.71 9.23 15.64
N HIS A 31 1.24 8.26 14.89
CA HIS A 31 1.90 7.09 15.46
C HIS A 31 3.40 6.99 15.16
N VAL A 32 3.99 7.94 14.42
CA VAL A 32 5.40 7.85 13.99
C VAL A 32 6.40 7.83 15.16
N GLN A 33 6.11 8.55 16.26
CA GLN A 33 7.01 8.54 17.44
C GLN A 33 6.98 7.18 18.14
N GLU A 34 5.78 6.68 18.42
CA GLU A 34 5.54 5.34 18.97
C GLU A 34 6.17 4.25 18.10
N TRP A 35 6.00 4.35 16.77
CA TRP A 35 6.63 3.45 15.82
C TRP A 35 8.16 3.47 15.93
N ARG A 36 8.78 4.66 16.03
CA ARG A 36 10.25 4.78 16.19
C ARG A 36 10.74 4.16 17.48
N GLU A 37 10.01 4.37 18.58
CA GLU A 37 10.34 3.78 19.88
C GLU A 37 10.30 2.25 19.81
N LEU A 38 9.28 1.67 19.17
CA LEU A 38 9.18 0.22 18.97
C LEU A 38 10.31 -0.32 18.07
N VAL A 39 10.61 0.36 16.97
CA VAL A 39 11.70 -0.04 16.06
C VAL A 39 13.07 -0.03 16.73
N GLN A 40 13.31 0.89 17.66
CA GLN A 40 14.57 0.99 18.40
C GLN A 40 14.64 0.01 19.58
N SER A 41 13.50 -0.28 20.22
CA SER A 41 13.45 -1.03 21.49
C SER A 41 13.17 -2.52 21.30
N SER A 42 12.63 -2.94 20.16
CA SER A 42 12.16 -4.30 19.92
C SER A 42 12.88 -4.96 18.74
N GLY A 43 13.49 -6.12 18.96
CA GLY A 43 14.02 -6.96 17.88
C GLY A 43 12.93 -7.67 17.09
N SER A 44 11.92 -8.19 17.80
CA SER A 44 10.73 -8.83 17.25
C SER A 44 9.51 -8.48 18.10
N LEU A 45 8.33 -8.53 17.50
CA LEU A 45 7.06 -8.39 18.22
C LEU A 45 6.33 -9.74 18.24
N PRO A 46 5.84 -10.20 19.40
CA PRO A 46 5.26 -11.54 19.54
C PRO A 46 3.99 -11.74 18.71
N ASP A 47 3.31 -10.65 18.40
CA ASP A 47 2.09 -10.63 17.62
C ASP A 47 2.37 -10.65 16.10
N LEU A 48 3.61 -10.43 15.65
CA LEU A 48 3.98 -10.39 14.22
C LEU A 48 4.59 -11.67 13.68
N GLY A 49 4.24 -12.83 14.25
CA GLY A 49 4.51 -14.12 13.64
C GLY A 49 6.00 -14.40 13.38
N GLY A 50 6.88 -13.80 14.19
CA GLY A 50 8.34 -13.97 14.09
C GLY A 50 9.04 -13.05 13.08
N VAL A 51 8.35 -12.09 12.46
CA VAL A 51 9.01 -11.12 11.57
C VAL A 51 9.83 -10.12 12.40
N PRO A 52 11.13 -9.92 12.09
CA PRO A 52 11.94 -8.89 12.75
C PRO A 52 11.38 -7.49 12.51
N VAL A 53 11.36 -6.65 13.56
CA VAL A 53 10.86 -5.28 13.45
C VAL A 53 11.68 -4.46 12.44
N ALA A 54 13.00 -4.68 12.40
CA ALA A 54 13.88 -4.05 11.41
C ALA A 54 13.49 -4.39 9.97
N ALA A 55 12.98 -5.59 9.72
CA ALA A 55 12.57 -6.03 8.38
C ALA A 55 11.28 -5.32 7.92
N LEU A 56 10.35 -5.11 8.84
CA LEU A 56 9.11 -4.35 8.62
C LEU A 56 9.36 -2.86 8.45
N ALA A 57 10.38 -2.34 9.13
CA ALA A 57 10.72 -0.92 9.14
C ALA A 57 11.75 -0.51 8.08
N ALA A 58 12.26 -1.49 7.31
CA ALA A 58 13.35 -1.31 6.37
C ALA A 58 13.05 -0.22 5.33
N ARG A 59 13.95 0.75 5.20
CA ARG A 59 13.86 1.78 4.17
C ARG A 59 13.84 1.14 2.78
N PRO A 60 12.91 1.54 1.88
CA PRO A 60 12.99 1.13 0.48
C PRO A 60 14.35 1.46 -0.12
N SER A 61 14.93 0.51 -0.85
CA SER A 61 16.27 0.65 -1.43
C SER A 61 16.31 1.61 -2.61
N HIS A 62 15.19 1.70 -3.32
CA HIS A 62 15.10 2.50 -4.53
C HIS A 62 14.56 3.90 -4.26
N VAL A 63 15.37 4.90 -4.62
CA VAL A 63 14.97 6.31 -4.65
C VAL A 63 14.69 6.69 -6.10
N PRO A 64 13.45 7.08 -6.46
CA PRO A 64 13.11 7.42 -7.83
C PRO A 64 13.81 8.72 -8.25
N GLY A 65 14.34 8.75 -9.47
CA GLY A 65 14.88 9.94 -10.11
C GLY A 65 13.81 10.99 -10.44
N PRO A 66 14.19 12.22 -10.86
CA PRO A 66 13.25 13.34 -11.02
C PRO A 66 12.07 13.04 -11.95
N GLN A 67 12.32 12.37 -13.08
CA GLN A 67 11.26 12.03 -14.03
C GLN A 67 10.29 10.97 -13.47
N ALA A 68 10.79 10.00 -12.70
CA ALA A 68 9.95 9.03 -12.02
C ALA A 68 9.12 9.69 -10.91
N GLN A 69 9.69 10.67 -10.19
CA GLN A 69 8.97 11.48 -9.22
C GLN A 69 7.83 12.29 -9.86
N GLU A 70 8.00 12.81 -11.08
CA GLU A 70 6.92 13.46 -11.82
C GLU A 70 5.78 12.47 -12.14
N VAL A 71 6.10 11.24 -12.55
CA VAL A 71 5.09 10.20 -12.79
C VAL A 71 4.35 9.85 -11.49
N LEU A 72 5.08 9.72 -10.38
CA LEU A 72 4.51 9.48 -9.05
C LEU A 72 3.60 10.63 -8.60
N ALA A 73 4.03 11.87 -8.82
CA ALA A 73 3.25 13.06 -8.49
C ALA A 73 1.97 13.14 -9.34
N GLY A 74 2.04 12.83 -10.64
CA GLY A 74 0.87 12.74 -11.52
C GLY A 74 -0.17 11.73 -11.04
N ALA A 75 0.29 10.62 -10.46
CA ALA A 75 -0.58 9.61 -9.83
C ALA A 75 -1.05 9.98 -8.41
N GLY A 76 -0.59 11.10 -7.84
CA GLY A 76 -0.84 11.49 -6.46
C GLY A 76 -0.15 10.59 -5.43
N LEU A 77 0.96 9.95 -5.80
CA LEU A 77 1.69 8.98 -4.99
C LEU A 77 2.98 9.56 -4.37
N THR A 78 3.14 10.89 -4.34
CA THR A 78 4.33 11.55 -3.77
C THR A 78 4.61 11.09 -2.34
N TYR A 79 3.62 11.18 -1.46
CA TYR A 79 3.77 10.76 -0.07
C TYR A 79 3.90 9.26 0.10
N TRP A 80 3.37 8.48 -0.84
CA TRP A 80 3.43 7.04 -0.81
C TRP A 80 4.87 6.53 -0.81
N TRP A 81 5.73 7.09 -1.67
CA TRP A 81 7.13 6.70 -1.75
C TRP A 81 8.03 7.52 -0.79
N SER A 82 7.74 8.81 -0.59
CA SER A 82 8.65 9.70 0.14
C SER A 82 8.63 9.49 1.65
N LEU A 83 7.49 9.12 2.23
CA LEU A 83 7.36 8.90 3.67
C LEU A 83 8.12 7.63 4.13
N PRO A 84 8.01 6.48 3.44
CA PRO A 84 8.90 5.34 3.67
C PRO A 84 10.39 5.69 3.59
N GLN A 85 10.79 6.54 2.63
CA GLN A 85 12.18 7.00 2.52
C GLN A 85 12.61 7.84 3.72
N LEU A 86 11.74 8.75 4.16
CA LEU A 86 11.99 9.64 5.29
C LEU A 86 12.05 8.91 6.63
N HIS A 87 11.19 7.91 6.83
CA HIS A 87 10.98 7.27 8.13
C HIS A 87 11.61 5.88 8.25
N GLY A 88 11.87 5.21 7.13
CA GLY A 88 12.46 3.88 7.11
C GLY A 88 13.85 3.84 7.77
N VAL A 89 14.14 2.71 8.41
CA VAL A 89 15.44 2.47 9.06
C VAL A 89 16.34 1.66 8.15
N ASP A 90 17.64 1.84 8.31
CA ASP A 90 18.62 1.02 7.62
C ASP A 90 18.54 -0.39 8.21
N ALA A 91 18.09 -1.34 7.40
CA ALA A 91 18.01 -2.74 7.76
C ALA A 91 19.14 -3.52 7.08
N ASP A 92 19.67 -4.51 7.79
CA ASP A 92 20.61 -5.46 7.21
C ASP A 92 19.96 -6.14 5.98
N PRO A 93 20.64 -6.23 4.82
CA PRO A 93 20.17 -6.98 3.66
C PRO A 93 19.60 -8.36 4.00
N ASP A 94 20.14 -9.03 5.02
CA ASP A 94 19.77 -10.38 5.42
C ASP A 94 18.54 -10.45 6.35
N SER A 95 17.95 -9.31 6.74
CA SER A 95 16.88 -9.24 7.75
C SER A 95 15.54 -9.87 7.33
N GLY A 96 15.42 -10.47 6.13
CA GLY A 96 14.18 -11.11 5.68
C GLY A 96 13.04 -10.12 5.52
N ARG A 97 13.12 -9.28 4.49
CA ARG A 97 12.11 -8.23 4.23
C ARG A 97 10.75 -8.85 3.88
N ILE A 98 9.65 -8.20 4.30
CA ILE A 98 8.31 -8.45 3.72
C ILE A 98 8.23 -7.83 2.33
N LEU A 99 9.13 -8.30 1.45
CA LEU A 99 9.19 -7.87 0.07
C LEU A 99 8.81 -9.01 -0.88
N GLY A 100 8.65 -10.25 -0.42
CA GLY A 100 8.46 -11.40 -1.30
C GLY A 100 7.38 -11.14 -2.35
N ALA A 101 6.17 -10.83 -1.92
CA ALA A 101 5.05 -10.59 -2.82
C ALA A 101 5.12 -9.22 -3.54
N ALA A 102 5.60 -8.16 -2.88
CA ALA A 102 5.72 -6.83 -3.48
C ALA A 102 6.81 -6.78 -4.58
N GLU A 103 7.91 -7.50 -4.37
CA GLU A 103 9.00 -7.70 -5.31
C GLU A 103 8.57 -8.61 -6.47
N GLN A 104 7.80 -9.67 -6.19
CA GLN A 104 7.16 -10.46 -7.25
C GLN A 104 6.22 -9.60 -8.10
N ALA A 105 5.44 -8.71 -7.50
CA ALA A 105 4.63 -7.75 -8.25
C ALA A 105 5.49 -6.85 -9.14
N ARG A 106 6.61 -6.33 -8.62
CA ARG A 106 7.57 -5.56 -9.41
C ARG A 106 8.13 -6.36 -10.59
N GLN A 107 8.59 -7.59 -10.35
CA GLN A 107 9.19 -8.46 -11.38
C GLN A 107 8.18 -8.85 -12.45
N ARG A 108 6.93 -9.10 -12.07
CA ARG A 108 5.85 -9.44 -13.01
C ARG A 108 5.47 -8.27 -13.92
N LEU A 109 5.50 -7.04 -13.38
CA LEU A 109 5.04 -5.85 -14.09
C LEU A 109 6.14 -5.08 -14.83
N VAL A 110 7.40 -5.22 -14.41
CA VAL A 110 8.55 -4.55 -15.05
C VAL A 110 9.39 -5.58 -15.78
N ALA A 111 9.37 -5.54 -17.11
CA ALA A 111 10.28 -6.33 -17.92
C ALA A 111 11.75 -5.99 -17.59
N GLU A 112 12.62 -7.00 -17.62
CA GLU A 112 14.06 -6.81 -17.39
C GLU A 112 14.62 -5.75 -18.35
N GLY A 113 15.32 -4.75 -17.80
CA GLY A 113 15.94 -3.67 -18.57
C GLY A 113 15.03 -2.49 -18.92
N ALA A 114 13.78 -2.45 -18.45
CA ALA A 114 12.93 -1.27 -18.63
C ALA A 114 13.48 -0.06 -17.86
N ALA A 115 14.01 0.93 -18.60
CA ALA A 115 14.59 2.16 -18.05
C ALA A 115 13.65 3.37 -18.13
N GLN A 116 12.35 3.15 -18.35
CA GLN A 116 11.37 4.22 -18.47
C GLN A 116 11.03 4.83 -17.10
N PRO A 117 10.71 6.14 -17.02
CA PRO A 117 10.36 6.79 -15.75
C PRO A 117 9.19 6.11 -15.01
N TRP A 118 8.24 5.52 -15.73
CA TRP A 118 7.13 4.78 -15.12
C TRP A 118 7.58 3.46 -14.48
N ALA A 119 8.59 2.78 -15.05
CA ALA A 119 9.10 1.53 -14.52
C ALA A 119 9.91 1.76 -13.23
N GLU A 120 10.69 2.83 -13.21
CA GLU A 120 11.39 3.32 -12.02
C GLU A 120 10.38 3.71 -10.91
N ALA A 121 9.36 4.49 -11.28
CA ALA A 121 8.27 4.83 -10.36
C ALA A 121 7.54 3.58 -9.82
N LEU A 122 7.32 2.56 -10.66
CA LEU A 122 6.68 1.32 -10.24
C LEU A 122 7.51 0.57 -9.20
N ARG A 123 8.84 0.51 -9.40
CA ARG A 123 9.76 -0.06 -8.41
C ARG A 123 9.65 0.66 -7.07
N ALA A 124 9.65 2.00 -7.08
CA ALA A 124 9.50 2.78 -5.85
C ALA A 124 8.18 2.48 -5.14
N VAL A 125 7.09 2.35 -5.89
CA VAL A 125 5.76 2.02 -5.36
C VAL A 125 5.72 0.63 -4.73
N CYS A 126 6.27 -0.39 -5.40
CA CYS A 126 6.28 -1.75 -4.87
C CYS A 126 7.10 -1.84 -3.56
N GLU A 127 8.30 -1.27 -3.53
CA GLU A 127 9.12 -1.28 -2.31
C GLU A 127 8.47 -0.48 -1.17
N ALA A 128 7.86 0.67 -1.46
CA ALA A 128 7.12 1.47 -0.49
C ALA A 128 5.89 0.74 0.09
N SER A 129 5.24 -0.13 -0.70
CA SER A 129 4.04 -0.86 -0.27
C SER A 129 4.33 -1.82 0.89
N ALA A 130 5.48 -2.51 0.84
CA ALA A 130 5.96 -3.33 1.93
C ALA A 130 6.19 -2.52 3.22
N TRP A 131 6.78 -1.32 3.09
CA TRP A 131 6.99 -0.44 4.24
C TRP A 131 5.68 0.02 4.87
N TRP A 132 4.66 0.38 4.07
CA TRP A 132 3.36 0.77 4.61
C TRP A 132 2.69 -0.36 5.39
N VAL A 133 2.73 -1.58 4.86
CA VAL A 133 2.26 -2.77 5.60
C VAL A 133 3.04 -2.94 6.89
N GLY A 134 4.38 -2.84 6.84
CA GLY A 134 5.23 -2.96 8.02
C GLY A 134 4.97 -1.87 9.08
N PHE A 135 4.76 -0.63 8.65
CA PHE A 135 4.39 0.48 9.52
C PHE A 135 3.11 0.17 10.30
N PHE A 136 2.03 -0.18 9.60
CA PHE A 136 0.75 -0.50 10.24
C PHE A 136 0.81 -1.78 11.08
N ALA A 137 1.62 -2.75 10.66
CA ALA A 137 1.87 -3.97 11.41
C ALA A 137 2.60 -3.70 12.74
N ILE A 138 3.53 -2.75 12.83
CA ILE A 138 4.24 -2.42 14.08
C ILE A 138 3.33 -1.70 15.09
N ILE A 139 2.48 -0.78 14.63
CA ILE A 139 1.59 0.00 15.51
C ILE A 139 0.26 -0.73 15.82
N ARG A 140 0.16 -2.00 15.42
CA ARG A 140 -1.03 -2.84 15.58
C ARG A 140 -1.39 -3.20 17.02
N HIS A 141 -0.48 -3.02 17.98
CA HIS A 141 -0.67 -3.48 19.36
C HIS A 141 -1.81 -2.70 20.07
N ARG A 142 -2.35 -1.66 19.42
CA ARG A 142 -3.60 -0.94 19.75
C ARG A 142 -4.76 -1.27 18.82
N GLY A 143 -4.60 -2.29 17.99
CA GLY A 143 -5.48 -2.66 16.90
C GLY A 143 -6.70 -3.41 17.42
N VAL A 144 -7.84 -3.10 16.82
CA VAL A 144 -9.10 -3.78 17.08
C VAL A 144 -9.53 -4.58 15.87
N ARG A 145 -10.30 -5.65 16.09
CA ARG A 145 -10.94 -6.41 15.02
C ARG A 145 -11.78 -5.47 14.18
N HIS A 146 -11.63 -5.54 12.86
CA HIS A 146 -12.30 -4.63 11.93
C HIS A 146 -13.84 -4.79 11.92
N LEU A 147 -14.36 -5.94 12.37
CA LEU A 147 -15.81 -6.20 12.46
C LEU A 147 -16.39 -5.93 13.85
N THR A 148 -15.69 -6.31 14.93
CA THR A 148 -16.22 -6.25 16.31
C THR A 148 -15.69 -5.08 17.12
N LEU A 149 -14.62 -4.42 16.66
CA LEU A 149 -13.90 -3.36 17.36
C LEU A 149 -13.36 -3.76 18.74
N GLU A 150 -13.19 -5.06 18.98
CA GLU A 150 -12.56 -5.63 20.17
C GLU A 150 -11.05 -5.82 19.97
N PRO A 151 -10.22 -5.80 21.03
CA PRO A 151 -8.79 -6.11 20.91
C PRO A 151 -8.57 -7.45 20.20
N ASN A 152 -7.64 -7.49 19.24
CA ASN A 152 -7.27 -8.74 18.57
C ASN A 152 -6.00 -9.34 19.22
N PRO A 153 -6.12 -10.43 20.01
CA PRO A 153 -4.97 -11.06 20.64
C PRO A 153 -4.18 -11.98 19.70
N GLU A 154 -4.68 -12.26 18.50
CA GLU A 154 -4.09 -13.26 17.60
C GLU A 154 -2.89 -12.70 16.84
N ALA A 155 -1.82 -13.49 16.77
CA ALA A 155 -0.65 -13.14 15.98
C ALA A 155 -0.98 -13.19 14.47
N ILE A 156 -0.47 -12.22 13.71
CA ILE A 156 -0.54 -12.23 12.25
C ILE A 156 0.68 -12.97 11.74
N ARG A 157 0.46 -13.97 10.90
CA ARG A 157 1.54 -14.76 10.29
C ARG A 157 2.29 -13.92 9.26
N ALA A 158 3.61 -14.12 9.14
CA ALA A 158 4.44 -13.43 8.16
C ALA A 158 3.89 -13.50 6.72
N GLN A 159 3.36 -14.66 6.32
CA GLN A 159 2.76 -14.87 5.00
C GLN A 159 1.54 -13.98 4.73
N VAL A 160 0.77 -13.63 5.76
CA VAL A 160 -0.41 -12.75 5.62
C VAL A 160 0.03 -11.32 5.37
N LEU A 161 1.06 -10.86 6.10
CA LEU A 161 1.68 -9.56 5.86
C LEU A 161 2.32 -9.48 4.47
N ASP A 162 2.98 -10.55 4.01
CA ASP A 162 3.54 -10.62 2.65
C ASP A 162 2.42 -10.55 1.59
N SER A 163 1.34 -11.31 1.78
CA SER A 163 0.16 -11.26 0.90
C SER A 163 -0.47 -9.85 0.87
N ALA A 164 -0.56 -9.18 2.01
CA ALA A 164 -1.02 -7.80 2.10
C ALA A 164 -0.09 -6.83 1.35
N ALA A 165 1.23 -6.97 1.50
CA ALA A 165 2.20 -6.15 0.78
C ALA A 165 2.09 -6.32 -0.74
N GLY A 166 1.88 -7.55 -1.21
CA GLY A 166 1.58 -7.84 -2.61
C GLY A 166 0.30 -7.17 -3.08
N ALA A 167 -0.80 -7.33 -2.35
CA ALA A 167 -2.09 -6.73 -2.68
C ALA A 167 -2.01 -5.20 -2.81
N VAL A 168 -1.37 -4.55 -1.83
CA VAL A 168 -1.13 -3.11 -1.83
C VAL A 168 -0.25 -2.70 -3.02
N ALA A 169 0.82 -3.44 -3.31
CA ALA A 169 1.71 -3.16 -4.42
C ALA A 169 0.98 -3.19 -5.78
N TYR A 170 0.16 -4.20 -6.04
CA TYR A 170 -0.64 -4.24 -7.28
C TYR A 170 -1.70 -3.13 -7.34
N GLY A 171 -2.34 -2.79 -6.22
CA GLY A 171 -3.30 -1.69 -6.16
C GLY A 171 -2.67 -0.33 -6.50
N MET A 172 -1.49 -0.06 -5.95
CA MET A 172 -0.74 1.17 -6.25
C MET A 172 -0.13 1.16 -7.64
N ALA A 173 0.31 -0.01 -8.14
CA ALA A 173 0.77 -0.19 -9.51
C ALA A 173 -0.32 0.11 -10.54
N ASP A 174 -1.55 -0.40 -10.35
CA ASP A 174 -2.72 -0.09 -11.18
C ASP A 174 -2.97 1.43 -11.23
N ARG A 175 -2.93 2.10 -10.06
CA ARG A 175 -3.09 3.55 -9.97
C ARG A 175 -1.99 4.31 -10.73
N LEU A 176 -0.73 3.93 -10.54
CA LEU A 176 0.41 4.57 -11.21
C LEU A 176 0.33 4.41 -12.72
N LEU A 177 0.15 3.17 -13.20
CA LEU A 177 0.11 2.83 -14.62
C LEU A 177 -1.09 3.47 -15.32
N ALA A 178 -2.27 3.45 -14.70
CA ALA A 178 -3.44 4.16 -15.22
C ALA A 178 -3.18 5.65 -15.39
N SER A 179 -2.52 6.30 -14.42
CA SER A 179 -2.15 7.71 -14.52
C SER A 179 -1.10 7.97 -15.59
N ALA A 180 -0.08 7.12 -15.69
CA ALA A 180 0.98 7.28 -16.69
C ALA A 180 0.40 7.20 -18.12
N LEU A 181 -0.51 6.25 -18.36
CA LEU A 181 -1.16 6.04 -19.66
C LEU A 181 -2.12 7.16 -20.09
N GLN A 182 -2.60 8.00 -19.16
CA GLN A 182 -3.38 9.20 -19.52
C GLN A 182 -2.52 10.26 -20.23
N THR A 183 -1.21 10.25 -19.98
CA THR A 183 -0.29 11.28 -20.46
C THR A 183 0.63 10.80 -21.57
N ARG A 184 0.77 9.48 -21.75
CA ARG A 184 1.69 8.86 -22.70
C ARG A 184 1.10 7.55 -23.25
N ASP A 185 1.14 7.37 -24.56
CA ASP A 185 0.84 6.08 -25.18
C ASP A 185 2.13 5.24 -25.29
N ASP A 186 2.30 4.29 -24.37
CA ASP A 186 3.46 3.39 -24.30
C ASP A 186 2.97 1.94 -24.30
N VAL A 187 3.39 1.15 -25.29
CA VAL A 187 3.01 -0.27 -25.45
C VAL A 187 3.41 -1.11 -24.23
N SER A 188 4.61 -0.89 -23.70
CA SER A 188 5.12 -1.62 -22.55
C SER A 188 4.36 -1.24 -21.28
N ALA A 189 4.03 0.05 -21.10
CA ALA A 189 3.20 0.51 -19.99
C ALA A 189 1.77 -0.05 -20.08
N ARG A 190 1.20 -0.16 -21.30
CA ARG A 190 -0.11 -0.82 -21.50
C ARG A 190 -0.07 -2.30 -21.15
N GLY A 191 0.99 -3.01 -21.56
CA GLY A 191 1.21 -4.41 -21.20
C GLY A 191 1.25 -4.59 -19.68
N ALA A 192 2.08 -3.79 -19.00
CA ALA A 192 2.17 -3.78 -17.55
C ALA A 192 0.84 -3.44 -16.88
N TYR A 193 0.08 -2.47 -17.44
CA TYR A 193 -1.23 -2.12 -16.91
C TYR A 193 -2.24 -3.28 -17.02
N CYS A 194 -2.32 -3.94 -18.17
CA CYS A 194 -3.18 -5.10 -18.36
C CYS A 194 -2.80 -6.25 -17.40
N GLU A 195 -1.51 -6.45 -17.16
CA GLU A 195 -1.02 -7.43 -16.21
C GLU A 195 -1.40 -7.07 -14.77
N ALA A 196 -1.25 -5.79 -14.38
CA ALA A 196 -1.67 -5.30 -13.06
C ALA A 196 -3.18 -5.44 -12.84
N VAL A 197 -3.99 -5.18 -13.86
CA VAL A 197 -5.44 -5.40 -13.81
C VAL A 197 -5.77 -6.88 -13.63
N SER A 198 -5.10 -7.77 -14.38
CA SER A 198 -5.31 -9.22 -14.30
C SER A 198 -4.94 -9.77 -12.92
N ALA A 199 -3.76 -9.41 -12.40
CA ALA A 199 -3.34 -9.76 -11.04
C ALA A 199 -4.28 -9.16 -9.99
N GLY A 200 -4.77 -7.93 -10.19
CA GLY A 200 -5.75 -7.30 -9.30
C GLY A 200 -7.07 -8.07 -9.23
N ILE A 201 -7.54 -8.67 -10.33
CA ILE A 201 -8.74 -9.53 -10.34
C ILE A 201 -8.48 -10.84 -9.57
N GLU A 202 -7.28 -11.42 -9.70
CA GLU A 202 -6.89 -12.61 -8.93
C GLU A 202 -6.87 -12.30 -7.43
N ILE A 203 -6.30 -11.16 -7.04
CA ILE A 203 -6.25 -10.68 -5.65
C ILE A 203 -7.65 -10.40 -5.12
N GLU A 204 -8.52 -9.75 -5.89
CA GLU A 204 -9.90 -9.43 -5.47
C GLU A 204 -10.66 -10.68 -4.98
N ARG A 205 -10.42 -11.84 -5.60
CA ARG A 205 -11.03 -13.11 -5.20
C ARG A 205 -10.58 -13.61 -3.83
N THR A 206 -9.38 -13.24 -3.39
CA THR A 206 -8.79 -13.68 -2.12
C THR A 206 -8.89 -12.61 -1.03
N LEU A 207 -9.28 -11.37 -1.38
CA LEU A 207 -9.38 -10.25 -0.45
C LEU A 207 -10.23 -10.56 0.79
N PRO A 208 -11.44 -11.14 0.72
CA PRO A 208 -12.23 -11.38 1.92
C PRO A 208 -11.50 -12.22 2.97
N ALA A 209 -10.84 -13.31 2.54
CA ALA A 209 -10.05 -14.16 3.42
C ALA A 209 -8.80 -13.41 3.94
N LEU A 210 -8.14 -12.63 3.08
CA LEU A 210 -7.00 -11.82 3.51
C LEU A 210 -7.39 -10.78 4.57
N LEU A 211 -8.52 -10.09 4.41
CA LEU A 211 -9.00 -9.10 5.38
C LEU A 211 -9.40 -9.75 6.71
N GLU A 212 -9.99 -10.95 6.67
CA GLU A 212 -10.28 -11.75 7.85
C GLU A 212 -9.01 -12.15 8.59
N GLU A 213 -8.00 -12.67 7.87
CA GLU A 213 -6.72 -13.08 8.44
C GLU A 213 -5.88 -11.91 8.96
N LEU A 214 -5.98 -10.73 8.34
CA LEU A 214 -5.37 -9.51 8.87
C LEU A 214 -6.03 -9.12 10.20
N GLY A 215 -7.36 -9.23 10.28
CA GLY A 215 -8.11 -9.18 11.53
C GLY A 215 -7.94 -7.87 12.32
N GLU A 216 -7.33 -6.84 11.74
CA GLU A 216 -6.98 -5.58 12.40
C GLU A 216 -7.35 -4.41 11.48
N LEU A 217 -8.06 -3.43 12.05
CA LEU A 217 -8.70 -2.35 11.30
C LEU A 217 -7.74 -1.57 10.40
N ARG A 218 -6.53 -1.24 10.85
CA ARG A 218 -5.62 -0.37 10.08
C ARG A 218 -5.02 -1.07 8.88
N LEU A 219 -4.61 -2.33 9.03
CA LEU A 219 -4.15 -3.16 7.92
C LEU A 219 -5.28 -3.47 6.94
N VAL A 220 -6.48 -3.74 7.45
CA VAL A 220 -7.68 -3.92 6.63
C VAL A 220 -7.99 -2.66 5.82
N ASP A 221 -7.96 -1.48 6.45
CA ASP A 221 -8.18 -0.21 5.76
C ASP A 221 -7.12 0.04 4.68
N LEU A 222 -5.85 -0.23 4.97
CA LEU A 222 -4.77 -0.11 3.98
C LEU A 222 -5.04 -0.99 2.75
N VAL A 223 -5.32 -2.28 2.94
CA VAL A 223 -5.54 -3.21 1.83
C VAL A 223 -6.84 -2.88 1.08
N ALA A 224 -7.94 -2.64 1.80
CA ALA A 224 -9.24 -2.40 1.21
C ALA A 224 -9.31 -1.09 0.41
N THR A 225 -8.53 -0.07 0.80
CA THR A 225 -8.50 1.23 0.10
C THR A 225 -7.48 1.31 -1.04
N THR A 226 -6.50 0.41 -1.07
CA THR A 226 -5.46 0.37 -2.11
C THR A 226 -5.87 -0.47 -3.32
N VAL A 227 -6.55 -1.60 -3.09
CA VAL A 227 -7.01 -2.49 -4.17
C VAL A 227 -8.30 -1.99 -4.81
N VAL A 228 -8.42 -2.16 -6.13
CA VAL A 228 -9.61 -1.82 -6.89
C VAL A 228 -10.61 -2.97 -6.82
N TRP A 229 -11.74 -2.75 -6.15
CA TRP A 229 -12.88 -3.67 -6.11
C TRP A 229 -13.73 -3.49 -7.37
N ARG A 230 -13.77 -4.50 -8.24
CA ARG A 230 -14.49 -4.47 -9.53
C ARG A 230 -15.85 -5.17 -9.45
N GLY A 231 -16.13 -5.96 -8.41
CA GLY A 231 -17.34 -6.77 -8.33
C GLY A 231 -18.01 -6.93 -6.95
N GLN A 232 -17.44 -6.44 -5.85
CA GLN A 232 -18.05 -6.59 -4.51
C GLN A 232 -17.90 -5.33 -3.66
N PHE A 233 -19.02 -4.75 -3.23
CA PHE A 233 -19.03 -3.71 -2.20
C PHE A 233 -18.85 -4.38 -0.83
N THR A 234 -17.62 -4.45 -0.32
CA THR A 234 -17.41 -4.65 1.11
C THR A 234 -17.79 -3.36 1.83
N LYS A 235 -18.72 -3.45 2.77
CA LYS A 235 -19.06 -2.36 3.70
C LYS A 235 -17.74 -1.84 4.30
N TYR A 236 -17.49 -0.54 4.18
CA TYR A 236 -16.33 0.11 4.76
C TYR A 236 -16.32 -0.17 6.27
N ALA A 237 -15.33 -0.95 6.74
CA ALA A 237 -15.27 -1.39 8.14
C ALA A 237 -15.07 -0.23 9.12
N GLY A 238 -14.44 0.87 8.68
CA GLY A 238 -14.22 2.08 9.49
C GLY A 238 -15.34 3.12 9.49
N GLY A 239 -16.50 2.83 8.87
CA GLY A 239 -17.56 3.82 8.67
C GLY A 239 -18.55 3.82 9.83
N THR A 240 -18.38 4.76 10.77
CA THR A 240 -19.28 5.20 11.85
C THR A 240 -20.24 4.15 12.39
N GLY A 241 -20.20 3.86 13.70
CA GLY A 241 -21.17 3.03 14.43
C GLY A 241 -22.62 3.54 14.38
N ALA A 242 -23.20 3.59 13.19
CA ALA A 242 -24.55 3.97 12.82
C ALA A 242 -25.05 2.88 11.85
N GLY A 243 -25.19 1.68 12.40
CA GLY A 243 -25.60 0.51 11.64
C GLY A 243 -25.60 -0.76 12.49
N GLN A 244 -25.95 -0.63 13.77
CA GLN A 244 -26.64 -1.69 14.52
C GLN A 244 -28.14 -1.47 14.36
N VAL A 245 -28.66 -1.91 13.21
CA VAL A 245 -30.07 -2.19 12.89
C VAL A 245 -29.92 -3.14 11.71
N GLU A 246 -30.21 -4.44 11.75
CA GLU A 246 -31.01 -5.30 12.64
C GLU A 246 -30.30 -6.64 12.85
#